data_AF-A0A367CH20-F1
#
_entry.id   AF-A0A367CH20-F1
#
_cell.length_a   1.000
_cell.length_b   1.000
_cell.length_c   1.000
_cell.angle_alpha   90.00
_cell.angle_beta   90.00
_cell.angle_gamma   90.00
#
_symmetry.space_group_name_H-M   'P 1'
#
loop_
_entity.id
_entity.type
_entity.pdbx_description
1 polymer ?
#
loop_
_entity_poly.entity_id
_entity_poly.type
_entity_poly.pdbx_seq_one_letter_code
_entity_poly.pdbx_strand_id
1 'polypeptide(L)'
;MWSKMSNELFKGRTITLEQMLTARSNRAERQKKLLGQEKNQSLVCLTLNIPGPIKNSYEWQNVFLVLVKEIEQAFSEEEMGAKVLHHEWTGSEYYLKLNVAQKEAKQKMVVIEEEHPFGRLADIDVLAFTENIQPLTREKLGYPKRKCLLCTEEAKVCGRSRTHTVKEMQYAIQAIVDKERRRFYEKNPVHGNRFT
;
A
#
# COMPACT_ATOMS: atom_id res chain seq x y z
N MET A 1 -11.59 11.59 27.12
CA MET A 1 -10.40 12.44 26.88
C MET A 1 -9.73 12.06 25.55
N TRP A 2 -10.42 12.22 24.42
CA TRP A 2 -9.95 11.76 23.08
C TRP A 2 -9.55 12.92 22.14
N SER A 3 -9.44 14.13 22.69
CA SER A 3 -9.22 15.37 21.93
C SER A 3 -7.75 15.66 21.59
N LYS A 4 -6.82 14.72 21.84
CA LYS A 4 -5.38 14.92 21.56
C LYS A 4 -4.70 13.63 21.10
N MET A 5 -5.09 13.07 19.96
CA MET A 5 -4.18 12.23 19.19
C MET A 5 -3.83 12.97 17.90
N SER A 6 -2.86 13.87 18.07
CA SER A 6 -2.34 14.81 17.09
C SER A 6 -1.56 14.09 15.98
N ASN A 7 -2.12 13.96 14.78
CA ASN A 7 -1.37 13.84 13.52
C ASN A 7 -0.09 12.95 13.54
N GLU A 8 -0.11 11.81 14.25
CA GLU A 8 1.10 10.98 14.44
C GLU A 8 1.53 10.29 13.14
N LEU A 9 0.61 10.13 12.19
CA LEU A 9 0.90 9.62 10.84
C LEU A 9 1.95 10.47 10.12
N PHE A 10 1.83 11.79 10.21
CA PHE A 10 2.68 12.74 9.48
C PHE A 10 3.64 13.49 10.42
N LYS A 11 4.06 12.84 11.51
CA LYS A 11 5.19 13.26 12.34
C LYS A 11 6.37 12.33 12.10
N GLY A 12 7.54 12.92 11.92
CA GLY A 12 8.77 12.15 11.72
C GLY A 12 9.74 12.82 10.76
N ARG A 13 10.68 12.02 10.27
CA ARG A 13 11.73 12.46 9.35
C ARG A 13 11.13 12.85 8.00
N THR A 14 11.43 14.08 7.56
CA THR A 14 11.20 14.48 6.17
C THR A 14 12.28 13.92 5.27
N ILE A 15 11.90 13.46 4.08
CA ILE A 15 12.83 13.01 3.04
C ILE A 15 12.85 13.99 1.87
N THR A 16 13.95 13.97 1.11
CA THR A 16 14.10 14.77 -0.11
C THR A 16 13.49 14.07 -1.33
N LEU A 17 13.31 14.82 -2.41
CA LEU A 17 12.90 14.24 -3.69
C LEU A 17 13.93 13.22 -4.20
N GLU A 18 15.23 13.52 -4.07
CA GLU A 18 16.32 12.64 -4.48
C GLU A 18 16.25 11.29 -3.74
N GLN A 19 16.06 11.31 -2.42
CA GLN A 19 15.89 10.08 -1.63
C GLN A 19 14.70 9.26 -2.11
N MET A 20 13.59 9.90 -2.48
CA MET A 20 12.44 9.21 -3.07
C MET A 20 12.72 8.61 -4.45
N LEU A 21 13.48 9.31 -5.30
CA LEU A 21 13.87 8.79 -6.62
C LEU A 21 14.80 7.59 -6.47
N THR A 22 15.79 7.66 -5.58
CA THR A 22 16.68 6.53 -5.26
C THR A 22 15.89 5.36 -4.71
N ALA A 23 14.94 5.59 -3.80
CA ALA A 23 14.08 4.51 -3.29
C ALA A 23 13.26 3.83 -4.39
N ARG A 24 12.74 4.59 -5.37
CA ARG A 24 12.02 4.03 -6.53
C ARG A 24 12.94 3.19 -7.42
N SER A 25 14.17 3.64 -7.68
CA SER A 25 15.15 2.86 -8.44
C SER A 25 15.52 1.56 -7.72
N ASN A 26 15.84 1.64 -6.42
CA ASN A 26 16.16 0.47 -5.60
C ASN A 26 15.01 -0.54 -5.56
N ARG A 27 13.77 -0.05 -5.46
CA ARG A 27 12.56 -0.89 -5.56
C ARG A 27 12.47 -1.61 -6.89
N ALA A 28 12.67 -0.92 -8.01
CA ALA A 28 12.64 -1.56 -9.33
C ALA A 28 13.70 -2.66 -9.46
N GLU A 29 14.90 -2.46 -8.89
CA GLU A 29 15.93 -3.49 -8.85
C GLU A 29 15.57 -4.69 -7.98
N ARG A 30 15.03 -4.45 -6.77
CA ARG A 30 14.55 -5.52 -5.88
C ARG A 30 13.45 -6.34 -6.55
N GLN A 31 12.49 -5.68 -7.18
CA GLN A 31 11.42 -6.33 -7.94
C GLN A 31 11.99 -7.27 -9.00
N LYS A 32 12.94 -6.80 -9.81
CA LYS A 32 13.60 -7.63 -10.83
C LYS A 32 14.33 -8.84 -10.23
N LYS A 33 15.02 -8.66 -9.10
CA LYS A 33 15.73 -9.75 -8.41
C LYS A 33 14.77 -10.81 -7.84
N LEU A 34 13.63 -10.38 -7.30
CA LEU A 34 12.66 -11.28 -6.65
C LEU A 34 11.73 -12.00 -7.64
N LEU A 35 11.44 -11.38 -8.79
CA LEU A 35 10.46 -11.88 -9.76
C LEU A 35 10.84 -13.22 -10.40
N GLY A 36 12.11 -13.60 -10.38
CA GLY A 36 12.59 -14.82 -11.02
C GLY A 36 12.30 -14.85 -12.53
N GLN A 37 12.42 -16.03 -13.14
CA GLN A 37 12.16 -16.25 -14.58
C GLN A 37 11.09 -17.32 -14.85
N GLU A 38 10.46 -17.83 -13.79
CA GLU A 38 9.52 -18.93 -13.89
C GLU A 38 8.17 -18.45 -14.43
N LYS A 39 7.60 -19.23 -15.35
CA LYS A 39 6.24 -18.99 -15.85
C LYS A 39 5.23 -19.34 -14.74
N ASN A 40 4.07 -18.70 -14.77
CA ASN A 40 3.00 -18.86 -13.77
C ASN A 40 3.36 -18.47 -12.32
N GLN A 41 4.43 -17.69 -12.15
CA GLN A 41 4.70 -17.01 -10.90
C GLN A 41 4.44 -15.52 -11.01
N SER A 42 4.16 -14.90 -9.87
CA SER A 42 4.01 -13.46 -9.77
C SER A 42 4.65 -12.92 -8.50
N LEU A 43 4.85 -11.61 -8.47
CA LEU A 43 5.36 -10.88 -7.33
C LEU A 43 4.36 -9.78 -6.97
N VAL A 44 3.73 -9.92 -5.81
CA VAL A 44 2.96 -8.84 -5.20
C VAL A 44 3.94 -7.87 -4.54
N CYS A 45 3.75 -6.58 -4.79
CA CYS A 45 4.53 -5.48 -4.23
C CYS A 45 3.58 -4.51 -3.54
N LEU A 46 3.70 -4.34 -2.23
CA LEU A 46 2.92 -3.39 -1.45
C LEU A 46 3.77 -2.18 -1.06
N THR A 47 3.23 -0.98 -1.31
CA THR A 47 3.67 0.30 -0.74
C THR A 47 2.45 1.13 -0.31
N LEU A 48 2.66 2.27 0.35
CA LEU A 48 1.57 3.19 0.70
C LEU A 48 1.64 4.49 -0.08
N ASN A 49 0.48 4.99 -0.49
CA ASN A 49 0.27 6.26 -1.17
C ASN A 49 0.24 7.42 -0.16
N ILE A 50 1.38 7.68 0.49
CA ILE A 50 1.50 8.69 1.55
C ILE A 50 1.79 10.08 0.94
N PRO A 51 0.96 11.11 1.16
CA PRO A 51 1.21 12.47 0.68
C PRO A 51 2.23 13.22 1.55
N GLY A 52 3.02 14.10 0.93
CA GLY A 52 4.00 14.94 1.63
C GLY A 52 5.36 14.25 1.90
N PRO A 53 6.27 14.92 2.61
CA PRO A 53 7.66 14.48 2.76
C PRO A 53 7.90 13.47 3.90
N ILE A 54 6.91 13.17 4.74
CA ILE A 54 7.03 12.19 5.82
C ILE A 54 6.34 10.92 5.34
N LYS A 55 7.14 9.89 5.03
CA LYS A 55 6.68 8.63 4.44
C LYS A 55 6.68 7.45 5.39
N ASN A 56 7.20 7.64 6.61
CA ASN A 56 7.26 6.59 7.60
C ASN A 56 7.06 7.19 8.99
N SER A 57 6.26 6.50 9.78
CA SER A 57 5.99 6.73 11.19
C SER A 57 5.52 5.41 11.79
N TYR A 58 5.46 5.33 13.11
CA TYR A 58 4.94 4.13 13.79
C TYR A 58 3.51 3.78 13.33
N GLU A 59 2.65 4.78 13.19
CA GLU A 59 1.28 4.58 12.70
C GLU A 59 1.23 4.08 11.25
N TRP A 60 2.12 4.58 10.38
CA TRP A 60 2.20 4.07 9.02
C TRP A 60 2.68 2.63 8.96
N GLN A 61 3.60 2.22 9.85
CA GLN A 61 4.03 0.83 9.95
C GLN A 61 2.89 -0.09 10.39
N ASN A 62 2.05 0.35 11.34
CA ASN A 62 0.88 -0.43 11.75
C ASN A 62 -0.12 -0.61 10.60
N VAL A 63 -0.49 0.49 9.91
CA VAL A 63 -1.36 0.42 8.72
C VAL A 63 -0.78 -0.52 7.65
N PHE A 64 0.54 -0.45 7.46
CA PHE A 64 1.25 -1.29 6.52
C PHE A 64 1.15 -2.78 6.87
N LEU A 65 1.42 -3.14 8.13
CA LEU A 65 1.39 -4.54 8.59
C LEU A 65 -0.03 -5.14 8.56
N VAL A 66 -1.07 -4.33 8.79
CA VAL A 66 -2.46 -4.77 8.60
C VAL A 66 -2.69 -5.18 7.14
N LEU A 67 -2.23 -4.38 6.17
CA LEU A 67 -2.34 -4.71 4.75
C LEU A 67 -1.46 -5.90 4.34
N VAL A 68 -0.27 -6.05 4.92
CA VAL A 68 0.55 -7.26 4.71
C VAL A 68 -0.21 -8.51 5.13
N LYS A 69 -0.83 -8.50 6.31
CA LYS A 69 -1.63 -9.62 6.80
C LYS A 69 -2.81 -9.92 5.89
N GLU A 70 -3.53 -8.90 5.45
CA GLU A 70 -4.67 -9.04 4.52
C GLU A 70 -4.23 -9.66 3.18
N ILE A 71 -3.09 -9.22 2.63
CA ILE A 71 -2.52 -9.80 1.40
C ILE A 71 -2.17 -11.27 1.61
N GLU A 72 -1.48 -11.61 2.69
CA GLU A 72 -1.10 -13.00 2.98
C GLU A 72 -2.32 -13.91 3.17
N GLN A 73 -3.40 -13.41 3.78
CA GLN A 73 -4.65 -14.16 3.98
C GLN A 73 -5.44 -14.41 2.69
N ALA A 74 -5.15 -13.69 1.62
CA ALA A 74 -5.78 -13.90 0.31
C ALA A 74 -5.23 -15.13 -0.45
N PHE A 75 -4.18 -15.76 0.06
CA PHE A 75 -3.50 -16.90 -0.57
C PHE A 75 -3.32 -18.07 0.40
N SER A 76 -3.29 -19.29 -0.13
CA SER A 76 -2.91 -20.47 0.65
C SER A 76 -1.40 -20.50 0.91
N GLU A 77 -0.97 -21.30 1.89
CA GLU A 77 0.45 -21.47 2.18
C GLU A 77 1.23 -22.05 0.98
N GLU A 78 0.58 -22.89 0.17
CA GLU A 78 1.17 -23.52 -1.03
C GLU A 78 1.33 -22.53 -2.19
N GLU A 79 0.42 -21.56 -2.28
CA GLU A 79 0.51 -20.45 -3.25
C GLU A 79 1.62 -19.47 -2.88
N MET A 80 1.98 -19.37 -1.59
CA MET A 80 2.96 -18.40 -1.09
C MET A 80 4.40 -18.92 -1.14
N GLY A 81 5.30 -18.06 -1.62
CA GLY A 81 6.75 -18.27 -1.61
C GLY A 81 7.48 -17.30 -0.70
N ALA A 82 8.62 -16.78 -1.18
CA ALA A 82 9.46 -15.85 -0.44
C ALA A 82 8.71 -14.57 -0.05
N LYS A 83 8.90 -14.17 1.22
CA LYS A 83 8.37 -12.94 1.83
C LYS A 83 9.53 -12.01 2.16
N VAL A 84 9.44 -10.75 1.75
CA VAL A 84 10.47 -9.75 2.06
C VAL A 84 9.81 -8.48 2.54
N LEU A 85 10.17 -8.05 3.74
CA LEU A 85 9.70 -6.81 4.37
C LEU A 85 10.88 -5.84 4.54
N HIS A 86 10.70 -4.61 4.05
CA HIS A 86 11.66 -3.53 4.22
C HIS A 86 11.00 -2.34 4.91
N HIS A 87 11.67 -1.82 5.92
CA HIS A 87 11.28 -0.58 6.58
C HIS A 87 12.31 0.50 6.31
N GLU A 88 11.95 1.47 5.49
CA GLU A 88 12.81 2.60 5.13
C GLU A 88 12.14 3.92 5.49
N TRP A 89 12.94 4.96 5.72
CA TRP A 89 12.41 6.31 5.96
C TRP A 89 11.57 6.84 4.79
N THR A 90 11.79 6.29 3.59
CA THR A 90 11.06 6.58 2.36
C THR A 90 9.73 5.83 2.24
N GLY A 91 9.39 5.02 3.24
CA GLY A 91 8.17 4.21 3.32
C GLY A 91 8.50 2.73 3.43
N SER A 92 7.60 1.96 4.05
CA SER A 92 7.70 0.50 4.10
C SER A 92 7.39 -0.12 2.73
N GLU A 93 8.03 -1.24 2.44
CA GLU A 93 7.83 -2.02 1.22
C GLU A 93 7.72 -3.50 1.58
N TYR A 94 6.82 -4.21 0.91
CA TYR A 94 6.62 -5.64 1.12
C TYR A 94 6.48 -6.34 -0.21
N TYR A 95 7.09 -7.52 -0.28
CA TYR A 95 7.15 -8.33 -1.47
C TYR A 95 6.75 -9.76 -1.11
N LEU A 96 5.80 -10.30 -1.85
CA LEU A 96 5.35 -11.68 -1.73
C LEU A 96 5.47 -12.36 -3.09
N LYS A 97 6.40 -13.31 -3.19
CA LYS A 97 6.49 -14.20 -4.34
C LYS A 97 5.36 -15.21 -4.27
N LEU A 98 4.67 -15.43 -5.38
CA LEU A 98 3.53 -16.32 -5.47
C LEU A 98 3.69 -17.34 -6.61
N ASN A 99 3.21 -18.55 -6.36
CA ASN A 99 3.06 -19.64 -7.33
C ASN A 99 1.74 -19.56 -8.12
N VAL A 100 1.23 -18.34 -8.34
CA VAL A 100 0.02 -18.08 -9.12
C VAL A 100 0.27 -17.07 -10.23
N ALA A 101 -0.55 -17.14 -11.27
CA ALA A 101 -0.46 -16.25 -12.42
C ALA A 101 -0.74 -14.79 -12.03
N GLN A 102 -0.07 -13.85 -12.72
CA GLN A 102 -0.18 -12.40 -12.49
C GLN A 102 -1.64 -11.91 -12.47
N LYS A 103 -2.47 -12.44 -13.37
CA LYS A 103 -3.88 -12.07 -13.51
C LYS A 103 -4.68 -12.42 -12.27
N GLU A 104 -4.51 -13.64 -11.77
CA GLU A 104 -5.22 -14.15 -10.60
C GLU A 104 -4.83 -13.38 -9.34
N ALA A 105 -3.52 -13.25 -9.09
CA ALA A 105 -3.02 -12.45 -7.97
C ALA A 105 -3.53 -11.01 -8.06
N LYS A 106 -3.50 -10.38 -9.24
CA LYS A 106 -3.97 -9.00 -9.39
C LYS A 106 -5.48 -8.85 -9.15
N GLN A 107 -6.31 -9.85 -9.50
CA GLN A 107 -7.74 -9.83 -9.16
C GLN A 107 -7.95 -9.80 -7.65
N LYS A 108 -7.28 -10.68 -6.89
CA LYS A 108 -7.32 -10.69 -5.42
C LYS A 108 -6.84 -9.35 -4.84
N MET A 109 -5.76 -8.77 -5.38
CA MET A 109 -5.24 -7.48 -4.91
C MET A 109 -6.19 -6.31 -5.19
N VAL A 110 -6.94 -6.34 -6.30
CA VAL A 110 -7.96 -5.32 -6.60
C VAL A 110 -9.09 -5.36 -5.57
N VAL A 111 -9.50 -6.55 -5.12
CA VAL A 111 -10.52 -6.71 -4.06
C VAL A 111 -10.04 -6.04 -2.77
N ILE A 112 -8.78 -6.29 -2.35
CA ILE A 112 -8.20 -5.63 -1.16
C ILE A 112 -8.17 -4.11 -1.32
N GLU A 113 -7.78 -3.59 -2.49
CA GLU A 113 -7.75 -2.15 -2.76
C GLU A 113 -9.15 -1.49 -2.64
N GLU A 114 -10.22 -2.21 -2.97
CA GLU A 114 -11.59 -1.70 -3.01
C GLU A 114 -12.35 -1.89 -1.69
N GLU A 115 -12.18 -3.04 -1.05
CA GLU A 115 -13.02 -3.46 0.08
C GLU A 115 -12.35 -3.23 1.43
N HIS A 116 -11.02 -3.35 1.51
CA HIS A 116 -10.32 -3.15 2.78
C HIS A 116 -10.30 -1.65 3.14
N PRO A 117 -10.58 -1.26 4.41
CA PRO A 117 -10.60 0.15 4.81
C PRO A 117 -9.31 0.93 4.51
N PHE A 118 -8.16 0.26 4.56
CA PHE A 118 -6.86 0.83 4.18
C PHE A 118 -6.46 0.56 2.72
N GLY A 119 -7.26 -0.18 1.95
CA GLY A 119 -6.97 -0.52 0.55
C GLY A 119 -6.75 0.71 -0.32
N ARG A 120 -7.52 1.77 -0.12
CA ARG A 120 -7.33 3.05 -0.85
C ARG A 120 -6.05 3.81 -0.48
N LEU A 121 -5.42 3.47 0.64
CA LEU A 121 -4.12 4.02 1.06
C LEU A 121 -2.95 3.21 0.50
N ALA A 122 -3.23 2.00 0.00
CA ALA A 122 -2.24 1.09 -0.53
C ALA A 122 -1.95 1.36 -2.01
N ASP A 123 -0.76 0.94 -2.43
CA ASP A 123 -0.43 0.67 -3.81
C ASP A 123 0.04 -0.78 -3.92
N ILE A 124 -0.79 -1.63 -4.53
CA ILE A 124 -0.57 -3.08 -4.60
C ILE A 124 -0.35 -3.49 -6.05
N ASP A 125 0.92 -3.53 -6.44
CA ASP A 125 1.33 -3.94 -7.79
C ASP A 125 1.56 -5.45 -7.86
N VAL A 126 1.27 -6.02 -9.03
CA VAL A 126 1.53 -7.43 -9.30
C VAL A 126 2.34 -7.53 -10.58
N LEU A 127 3.54 -8.09 -10.47
CA LEU A 127 4.49 -8.29 -11.55
C LEU A 127 4.54 -9.76 -11.94
N ALA A 128 4.90 -10.06 -13.18
CA ALA A 128 5.28 -11.40 -13.66
C ALA A 128 6.44 -11.28 -14.64
N PHE A 129 7.24 -12.34 -14.75
CA PHE A 129 8.35 -12.37 -15.69
C PHE A 129 7.83 -12.35 -17.13
N THR A 130 8.20 -11.30 -17.86
CA THR A 130 7.86 -11.06 -19.28
C THR A 130 9.01 -10.31 -19.93
N GLU A 131 9.03 -10.18 -21.25
CA GLU A 131 10.03 -9.37 -21.98
C GLU A 131 10.08 -7.92 -21.45
N ASN A 132 8.93 -7.37 -21.06
CA ASN A 132 8.79 -6.04 -20.48
C ASN A 132 8.06 -6.13 -19.13
N ILE A 133 8.82 -6.37 -18.06
CA ILE A 133 8.30 -6.44 -16.69
C ILE A 133 7.58 -5.14 -16.35
N GLN A 134 6.25 -5.21 -16.26
CA GLN A 134 5.37 -4.11 -15.90
C GLN A 134 4.23 -4.62 -15.02
N PRO A 135 3.74 -3.80 -14.07
CA PRO A 135 2.56 -4.16 -13.28
C PRO A 135 1.33 -4.37 -14.16
N LEU A 136 0.53 -5.38 -13.82
CA LEU A 136 -0.78 -5.55 -14.45
C LEU A 136 -1.72 -4.44 -13.95
N THR A 137 -2.22 -3.62 -14.88
CA THR A 137 -3.11 -2.51 -14.54
C THR A 137 -4.54 -2.99 -14.30
N ARG A 138 -5.29 -2.21 -13.53
CA ARG A 138 -6.72 -2.45 -13.26
C ARG A 138 -7.54 -2.48 -14.53
N GLU A 139 -7.27 -1.55 -15.46
CA GLU A 139 -7.99 -1.45 -16.73
C GLU A 139 -7.80 -2.70 -17.61
N LYS A 140 -6.61 -3.31 -17.60
CA LYS A 140 -6.33 -4.57 -18.32
C LYS A 140 -7.16 -5.75 -17.81
N LEU A 141 -7.72 -5.65 -16.61
CA LEU A 141 -8.63 -6.63 -16.01
C LEU A 141 -10.10 -6.25 -16.12
N GLY A 142 -10.43 -5.13 -16.78
CA GLY A 142 -11.79 -4.63 -16.91
C GLY A 142 -12.30 -3.83 -15.71
N TYR A 143 -11.45 -3.56 -14.70
CA TYR A 143 -11.83 -2.73 -13.55
C TYR A 143 -11.72 -1.24 -13.88
N PRO A 144 -12.59 -0.39 -13.30
CA PRO A 144 -12.47 1.05 -13.44
C PRO A 144 -11.19 1.56 -12.76
N LYS A 145 -10.70 2.69 -13.25
CA LYS A 145 -9.63 3.44 -12.59
C LYS A 145 -10.07 3.87 -11.19
N ARG A 146 -9.12 3.94 -10.26
CA ARG A 146 -9.41 4.41 -8.89
C ARG A 146 -9.87 5.87 -8.93
N LYS A 147 -10.98 6.15 -8.25
CA LYS A 147 -11.41 7.52 -7.96
C LYS A 147 -10.50 8.15 -6.91
N CYS A 148 -10.39 9.47 -6.94
CA CYS A 148 -9.66 10.27 -5.98
C CYS A 148 -10.17 10.01 -4.56
N LEU A 149 -9.28 10.16 -3.57
CA LEU A 149 -9.65 10.01 -2.17
C LEU A 149 -10.68 11.07 -1.72
N LEU A 150 -10.60 12.27 -2.30
CA LEU A 150 -11.34 13.47 -1.89
C LEU A 150 -12.48 13.86 -2.83
N CYS A 151 -12.51 13.35 -4.07
CA CYS A 151 -13.53 13.70 -5.05
C CYS A 151 -13.84 12.53 -5.99
N THR A 152 -14.72 12.75 -6.97
CA THR A 152 -15.19 11.72 -7.90
C THR A 152 -14.29 11.50 -9.12
N GLU A 153 -13.32 12.39 -9.35
CA GLU A 153 -12.39 12.33 -10.48
C GLU A 153 -11.41 11.16 -10.36
N GLU A 154 -10.72 10.82 -11.46
CA GLU A 154 -9.66 9.81 -11.43
C GLU A 154 -8.48 10.25 -10.55
N ALA A 155 -8.00 9.35 -9.67
CA ALA A 155 -6.91 9.67 -8.74
C ALA A 155 -5.61 10.13 -9.44
N LYS A 156 -5.29 9.53 -10.60
CA LYS A 156 -4.13 9.93 -11.42
C LYS A 156 -4.27 11.35 -11.98
N VAL A 157 -5.48 11.75 -12.36
CA VAL A 157 -5.76 13.10 -12.87
C VAL A 157 -5.58 14.12 -11.75
N CYS A 158 -6.21 13.90 -10.58
CA CYS A 158 -6.03 14.78 -9.42
C CYS A 158 -4.56 14.90 -8.98
N GLY A 159 -3.82 13.78 -8.99
CA GLY A 159 -2.40 13.77 -8.64
C GLY A 159 -1.53 14.59 -9.60
N ARG A 160 -1.78 14.49 -10.91
CA ARG A 160 -1.07 15.26 -11.94
C ARG A 160 -1.40 16.75 -11.87
N SER A 161 -2.68 17.07 -11.73
CA SER A 161 -3.17 18.46 -11.70
C SER A 161 -2.98 19.13 -10.34
N ARG A 162 -2.51 18.38 -9.32
CA ARG A 162 -2.41 18.84 -7.93
C ARG A 162 -3.71 19.47 -7.44
N THR A 163 -4.84 18.86 -7.81
CA THR A 163 -6.20 19.37 -7.52
C THR A 163 -6.43 19.58 -6.03
N HIS A 164 -5.82 18.74 -5.20
CA HIS A 164 -5.91 18.83 -3.74
C HIS A 164 -4.53 19.11 -3.15
N THR A 165 -4.53 19.91 -2.10
CA THR A 165 -3.33 20.19 -1.31
C THR A 165 -2.88 18.94 -0.55
N VAL A 166 -1.60 18.91 -0.19
CA VAL A 166 -1.04 17.86 0.66
C VAL A 166 -1.81 17.80 2.00
N LYS A 167 -2.17 18.95 2.59
CA LYS A 167 -2.88 19.01 3.87
C LYS A 167 -4.27 18.38 3.78
N GLU A 168 -5.06 18.66 2.74
CA GLU A 168 -6.38 18.06 2.56
C GLU A 168 -6.29 16.53 2.45
N MET A 169 -5.33 16.03 1.68
CA MET A 169 -5.07 14.60 1.56
C MET A 169 -4.69 13.99 2.92
N GLN A 170 -3.80 14.65 3.68
CA GLN A 170 -3.41 14.21 5.01
C GLN A 170 -4.60 14.16 5.98
N TYR A 171 -5.49 15.15 5.97
CA TYR A 171 -6.68 15.16 6.81
C TYR A 171 -7.65 14.00 6.49
N ALA A 172 -7.91 13.74 5.21
CA ALA A 172 -8.79 12.63 4.82
C ALA A 172 -8.20 11.26 5.18
N ILE A 173 -6.88 11.09 5.00
CA ILE A 173 -6.17 9.88 5.41
C ILE A 173 -6.26 9.69 6.93
N GLN A 174 -6.00 10.75 7.71
CA GLN A 174 -6.09 10.70 9.16
C GLN A 174 -7.50 10.29 9.62
N ALA A 175 -8.55 10.82 8.98
CA ALA A 175 -9.93 10.45 9.28
C ALA A 175 -10.22 8.96 9.01
N ILE A 176 -9.65 8.37 7.96
CA ILE A 176 -9.76 6.94 7.66
C ILE A 176 -9.10 6.12 8.78
N VAL A 177 -7.84 6.45 9.12
CA VAL A 177 -7.08 5.72 10.15
C VAL A 177 -7.76 5.83 11.51
N ASP A 178 -8.22 7.01 11.91
CA ASP A 178 -8.89 7.20 13.21
C ASP A 178 -10.27 6.52 13.27
N LYS A 179 -10.98 6.40 12.14
CA LYS A 179 -12.23 5.64 12.07
C LYS A 179 -11.98 4.15 12.29
N GLU A 180 -10.99 3.59 11.61
CA GLU A 180 -10.68 2.16 11.77
C GLU A 180 -10.05 1.86 13.12
N ARG A 181 -9.29 2.80 13.70
CA ARG A 181 -8.75 2.67 15.05
C ARG A 181 -9.84 2.54 16.09
N ARG A 182 -10.88 3.39 15.99
CA ARG A 182 -12.06 3.31 16.87
C ARG A 182 -12.80 1.99 16.72
N ARG A 183 -13.07 1.56 15.48
CA ARG A 183 -13.71 0.26 15.19
C ARG A 183 -12.93 -0.92 15.78
N PHE A 184 -11.61 -0.87 15.75
CA PHE A 184 -10.77 -1.91 16.34
C PHE A 184 -10.93 -1.98 17.86
N TYR A 185 -10.85 -0.86 18.59
CA TYR A 185 -11.01 -0.85 20.06
C TYR A 185 -12.43 -1.18 20.52
N GLU A 186 -13.45 -0.78 19.76
CA GLU A 186 -14.84 -1.16 20.04
C GLU A 186 -15.01 -2.69 20.00
N LYS A 187 -14.28 -3.37 19.12
CA LYS A 187 -14.29 -4.84 19.00
C LYS A 187 -13.30 -5.54 19.94
N ASN A 188 -12.27 -4.83 20.42
CA ASN A 188 -11.17 -5.39 21.21
C ASN A 188 -10.84 -4.48 22.41
N PRO A 189 -11.72 -4.41 23.43
CA PRO A 189 -11.62 -3.42 24.50
C PRO A 189 -10.40 -3.59 25.45
N VAL A 190 -9.67 -4.70 25.33
CA VAL A 190 -8.58 -5.07 26.25
C VAL A 190 -7.18 -4.72 25.70
N HIS A 191 -7.07 -4.38 24.41
CA HIS A 191 -5.80 -4.04 23.77
C HIS A 191 -5.67 -2.52 23.63
N GLY A 192 -4.92 -1.89 24.54
CA GLY A 192 -4.67 -0.45 24.50
C GLY A 192 -3.89 -0.03 23.24
N ASN A 193 -4.21 1.16 22.71
CA ASN A 193 -3.54 1.98 21.68
C ASN A 193 -2.74 1.33 20.50
N ARG A 194 -2.81 0.02 20.25
CA ARG A 194 -2.16 -0.67 19.13
C ARG A 194 -3.19 -1.35 18.22
N PHE A 195 -2.91 -1.34 16.92
CA PHE A 195 -3.65 -2.07 15.87
C PHE A 195 -3.22 -3.56 15.76
N THR A 196 -2.56 -4.09 16.77
CA THR A 196 -1.96 -5.43 16.80
C THR A 196 -2.13 -6.04 18.18
#